data_AF-A0A1M7JGG7-F1
#
_entry.id   AF-A0A1M7JGG7-F1
#
_cell.length_a   1.000
_cell.length_b   1.000
_cell.length_c   1.000
_cell.angle_alpha   90.00
_cell.angle_beta   90.00
_cell.angle_gamma   90.00
#
_symmetry.space_group_name_H-M   'P 1'
#
loop_
_entity.id
_entity.type
_entity.pdbx_description
1 polymer ?
#
loop_
_entity_poly.entity_id
_entity_poly.type
_entity_poly.pdbx_seq_one_letter_code
_entity_poly.pdbx_strand_id
1 'polypeptide(L)' 'MMQWNSVGDFFAMGGYAFYVWGSFGACALAMLVESLLLRQQRAELLRSLKDQHEA' A
#
# COMPACT_ATOMS: atom_id res chain seq x y z
N MET A 1 -21.74 -21.79 22.87
CA MET A 1 -20.45 -21.05 22.92
C MET A 1 -19.91 -21.06 21.50
N MET A 2 -20.29 -20.08 20.69
CA MET A 2 -19.96 -20.09 19.26
C MET A 2 -18.60 -19.43 19.04
N GLN A 3 -17.62 -20.29 18.88
CA GLN A 3 -16.27 -20.02 18.41
C GLN A 3 -16.37 -19.54 16.95
N TRP A 4 -15.97 -18.29 16.69
CA TRP A 4 -15.76 -17.73 15.35
C TRP A 4 -15.06 -18.76 14.45
N ASN A 5 -15.79 -19.35 13.50
CA ASN A 5 -15.35 -20.56 12.80
C ASN A 5 -14.72 -20.30 11.43
N SER A 6 -14.76 -19.06 10.93
CA SER A 6 -14.22 -18.76 9.61
C SER A 6 -13.89 -17.29 9.39
N VAL A 7 -12.80 -17.06 8.64
CA VAL A 7 -12.45 -15.75 8.06
C VAL A 7 -13.60 -15.23 7.17
N GLY A 8 -14.40 -16.15 6.61
CA GLY A 8 -15.63 -15.83 5.88
C GLY A 8 -16.68 -15.07 6.71
N ASP A 9 -16.83 -15.35 8.01
CA ASP A 9 -17.76 -14.60 8.88
C ASP A 9 -17.23 -13.18 9.22
N PHE A 10 -15.91 -13.00 9.27
CA PHE A 10 -15.27 -11.69 9.38
C PHE A 10 -15.53 -10.80 8.15
N PHE A 11 -15.54 -11.40 6.95
CA PHE A 11 -15.89 -10.69 5.71
C PHE A 11 -17.40 -10.50 5.56
N ALA A 12 -18.20 -11.46 6.04
CA ALA A 12 -19.66 -11.46 5.91
C ALA A 12 -20.40 -10.76 7.07
N MET A 13 -19.70 -10.08 7.98
CA MET A 13 -20.26 -9.22 9.03
C MET A 13 -21.00 -7.99 8.45
N GLY A 14 -22.12 -8.21 7.76
CA GLY A 14 -23.20 -7.24 7.53
C GLY A 14 -22.81 -5.84 7.02
N GLY A 15 -21.69 -5.67 6.32
CA GLY A 15 -21.23 -4.38 5.78
C GLY A 15 -20.06 -3.70 6.53
N TYR A 16 -19.68 -4.16 7.73
CA TYR A 16 -18.56 -3.55 8.48
C TYR A 16 -17.17 -3.96 7.98
N ALA A 17 -17.05 -5.15 7.38
CA ALA A 17 -15.78 -5.63 6.84
C ALA A 17 -15.19 -4.67 5.79
N PHE A 18 -16.03 -4.06 4.95
CA PHE A 18 -15.61 -3.09 3.94
C PHE A 18 -14.94 -1.84 4.54
N TYR A 19 -15.39 -1.38 5.72
CA TYR A 19 -14.78 -0.23 6.39
C TYR A 19 -13.40 -0.56 6.98
N VAL A 20 -13.26 -1.75 7.58
CA VAL A 20 -11.99 -2.20 8.18
C VAL A 20 -10.97 -2.46 7.08
N TRP A 21 -11.35 -3.23 6.07
CA TRP A 21 -10.48 -3.54 4.93
C TRP A 21 -10.24 -2.33 4.04
N GLY A 22 -11.19 -1.42 3.90
CA GLY A 22 -11.01 -0.14 3.22
C GLY A 22 -9.99 0.75 3.91
N SER A 23 -10.01 0.85 5.25
CA SER A 23 -9.03 1.64 6.00
C SER A 23 -7.63 1.01 5.97
N PHE A 24 -7.54 -0.32 6.11
CA PHE A 24 -6.27 -1.04 5.96
C PHE A 24 -5.72 -0.93 4.54
N GLY A 25 -6.59 -1.06 3.54
CA GLY A 25 -6.27 -0.87 2.13
C GLY A 25 -5.79 0.54 1.84
N ALA A 26 -6.46 1.57 2.38
CA ALA A 26 -6.05 2.97 2.23
C ALA A 26 -4.67 3.23 2.87
N CYS A 27 -4.39 2.66 4.05
CA CYS A 27 -3.09 2.77 4.69
C CYS A 27 -1.99 2.08 3.87
N ALA A 28 -2.23 0.84 3.42
CA ALA A 28 -1.30 0.13 2.56
C ALA A 28 -1.06 0.86 1.24
N LEU A 29 -2.09 1.45 0.66
CA LEU A 29 -2.03 2.21 -0.58
C LEU A 29 -1.22 3.50 -0.39
N ALA A 30 -1.40 4.21 0.73
CA ALA A 30 -0.58 5.37 1.08
C ALA A 30 0.90 5.00 1.21
N MET A 31 1.22 3.91 1.94
CA MET A 31 2.60 3.42 2.06
C MET A 31 3.20 3.06 0.70
N LEU A 32 2.43 2.40 -0.18
CA LEU A 32 2.89 2.04 -1.53
C LEU A 32 3.13 3.27 -2.39
N VAL A 33 2.24 4.26 -2.35
CA VAL A 33 2.36 5.51 -3.10
C VAL A 33 3.62 6.26 -2.69
N GLU A 34 3.86 6.41 -1.38
CA GLU A 34 5.08 7.06 -0.87
C GLU A 34 6.35 6.30 -1.30
N SER A 35 6.34 4.96 -1.21
CA SER A 35 7.45 4.13 -1.67
C SER A 35 7.71 4.26 -3.17
N LEU A 36 6.66 4.35 -3.98
CA LEU A 36 6.76 4.52 -5.43
C LEU A 36 7.31 5.91 -5.79
N LEU A 37 6.84 6.96 -5.13
CA LEU A 37 7.33 8.33 -5.31
C LEU A 37 8.81 8.45 -4.93
N LEU A 38 9.22 7.85 -3.81
CA LEU A 38 10.62 7.83 -3.38
C LEU A 38 11.51 7.04 -4.36
N ARG A 39 11.01 5.93 -4.90
CA ARG A 39 11.72 5.16 -5.93
C ARG A 39 11.89 5.95 -7.23
N GLN A 40 10.86 6.66 -7.65
CA GLN A 40 10.92 7.51 -8.85
C GLN A 40 11.93 8.64 -8.68
N GLN A 41 11.88 9.37 -7.57
CA GLN A 41 12.88 10.42 -7.28
C GLN A 41 14.31 9.87 -7.24
N ARG A 42 14.52 8.70 -6.63
CA ARG A 42 15.85 8.06 -6.62
C ARG A 42 16.33 7.72 -8.03
N ALA A 43 15.45 7.21 -8.89
CA ALA A 43 15.79 6.89 -10.26
C ALA A 43 16.14 8.15 -11.07
N GLU A 44 15.40 9.24 -10.89
CA GLU A 44 15.70 10.54 -11.52
C GLU A 44 17.02 11.13 -11.05
N LEU A 45 17.30 11.12 -9.75
CA LEU A 45 18.57 11.62 -9.20
C LEU A 45 19.77 10.83 -9.75
N LEU A 46 19.70 9.49 -9.75
CA LEU A 46 20.77 8.67 -10.32
C LEU A 46 20.97 8.92 -11.81
N ARG A 47 19.88 9.15 -12.55
CA ARG A 47 19.93 9.46 -13.98
C ARG A 47 20.57 10.82 -14.23
N SER A 48 20.22 11.83 -13.44
CA SER A 48 20.84 13.17 -13.52
C SER A 48 22.32 13.16 -13.17
N LEU A 49 22.73 12.36 -12.17
CA LEU A 49 24.15 12.23 -11.82
C LEU A 49 24.96 11.55 -12.92
N LYS A 50 24.38 10.55 -13.60
CA LYS A 50 25.04 9.89 -14.73
C LYS A 50 25.23 10.85 -15.90
N ASP A 51 24.20 11.63 -16.25
CA ASP A 51 24.26 12.62 -17.33
C ASP A 51 25.34 13.69 -17.08
N GLN A 52 25.49 14.15 -15.83
CA GLN A 52 26.53 15.13 -15.49
C GLN A 52 27.96 14.56 -15.45
N HIS A 53 28.12 13.24 -15.34
CA HIS A 53 29.45 12.62 -15.34
C HIS A 53 29.92 12.21 -16.75
N GLU A 54 29.00 12.12 -17.72
CA GLU A 54 29.29 11.85 -19.14
C GLU A 54 29.46 13.13 -19.99
N ALA A 55 29.22 14.32 -19.42
CA ALA A 55 29.44 15.64 -20.05
C ALA A 55 30.76 16.29 -19.60
#